data_AF-U5MR41-F1
#
_entry.id   AF-U5MR41-F1
#
_cell.length_a   1.000
_cell.length_b   1.000
_cell.length_c   1.000
_cell.angle_alpha   90.00
_cell.angle_beta   90.00
_cell.angle_gamma   90.00
#
_symmetry.space_group_name_H-M   'P 1'
#
loop_
_entity.id
_entity.type
_entity.pdbx_description
1 polymer ?
#
loop_
_entity_poly.entity_id
_entity_poly.type
_entity_poly.pdbx_seq_one_letter_code
_entity_poly.pdbx_strand_id
1 'polypeptide(L)'
;MNIINHFKTITNHKLLVMKYCFKVGLYKQGLLHDLSKYSFVEFSAGIKYYRGYASPNGVQKAEEGYSAAWLHHKGRNKHHFEYWIDYGIIEEDGLQGMKMPINYVVEMFIDRVCASKNYLKEKYNDKSPLEYYEKRKHYYVLHNEVRSLLEDLLHKLAHDGEDKTFAYIKNNIVKGYR
;
A
#
# COMPACT_ATOMS: atom_id res chain seq x y z
N MET A 1 -22.57 14.33 -3.50
CA MET A 1 -22.42 12.85 -3.45
C MET A 1 -20.95 12.42 -3.34
N ASN A 2 -20.05 12.90 -4.21
CA ASN A 2 -18.66 12.44 -4.26
C ASN A 2 -17.87 12.64 -2.96
N ILE A 3 -18.07 13.74 -2.25
CA ILE A 3 -17.41 14.00 -0.95
C ILE A 3 -17.70 12.90 0.09
N ILE A 4 -18.98 12.54 0.26
CA ILE A 4 -19.39 11.51 1.21
C ILE A 4 -18.86 10.13 0.77
N ASN A 5 -18.96 9.81 -0.52
CA ASN A 5 -18.52 8.52 -1.04
C ASN A 5 -17.00 8.36 -0.98
N HIS A 6 -16.24 9.41 -1.31
CA HIS A 6 -14.79 9.40 -1.19
C HIS A 6 -14.36 9.26 0.27
N PHE A 7 -14.92 10.05 1.17
CA PHE A 7 -14.65 9.96 2.62
C PHE A 7 -14.92 8.56 3.17
N LYS A 8 -16.05 7.95 2.82
CA LYS A 8 -16.37 6.57 3.21
C LYS A 8 -15.35 5.58 2.66
N THR A 9 -14.94 5.73 1.40
CA THR A 9 -13.99 4.82 0.73
C THR A 9 -12.62 4.84 1.41
N ILE A 10 -12.05 6.02 1.67
CA ILE A 10 -10.73 6.14 2.31
C ILE A 10 -10.78 5.71 3.79
N THR A 11 -11.88 6.01 4.48
CA THR A 11 -12.03 5.65 5.90
C THR A 11 -12.22 4.15 6.06
N ASN A 12 -13.00 3.50 5.18
CA ASN A 12 -13.15 2.04 5.18
C ASN A 12 -11.81 1.34 4.93
N HIS A 13 -11.03 1.81 3.94
CA HIS A 13 -9.68 1.30 3.67
C HIS A 13 -8.78 1.42 4.91
N LYS A 14 -8.72 2.62 5.51
CA LYS A 14 -7.93 2.87 6.71
C LYS A 14 -8.30 1.93 7.87
N LEU A 15 -9.59 1.76 8.15
CA LEU A 15 -10.05 0.90 9.25
C LEU A 15 -9.73 -0.58 8.98
N LEU A 16 -9.80 -1.01 7.72
CA LEU A 16 -9.44 -2.36 7.33
C LEU A 16 -7.93 -2.61 7.51
N VAL A 17 -7.08 -1.69 7.04
CA VAL A 17 -5.64 -1.76 7.28
C VAL A 17 -5.33 -1.77 8.77
N MET A 18 -5.99 -0.92 9.55
CA MET A 18 -5.83 -0.89 11.01
C MET A 18 -6.14 -2.25 11.64
N LYS A 19 -7.25 -2.90 11.27
CA LYS A 19 -7.63 -4.24 11.75
C LYS A 19 -6.51 -5.26 11.49
N TYR A 20 -5.96 -5.28 10.29
CA TYR A 20 -4.92 -6.25 9.91
C TYR A 20 -3.55 -5.94 10.52
N CYS A 21 -3.16 -4.67 10.60
CA CYS A 21 -1.98 -4.24 11.33
C CYS A 21 -2.05 -4.66 12.80
N PHE A 22 -3.23 -4.56 13.42
CA PHE A 22 -3.43 -4.99 14.82
C PHE A 22 -3.34 -6.51 14.96
N LYS A 23 -3.83 -7.28 13.98
CA LYS A 23 -3.71 -8.75 13.94
C LYS A 23 -2.24 -9.21 14.04
N VAL A 24 -1.30 -8.45 13.49
CA VAL A 24 0.14 -8.76 13.48
C VAL A 24 0.96 -7.99 14.52
N GLY A 25 0.33 -7.14 15.35
CA GLY A 25 1.00 -6.39 16.41
C GLY A 25 1.67 -5.07 15.95
N LEU A 26 1.34 -4.57 14.77
CA LEU A 26 1.79 -3.27 14.23
C LEU A 26 0.79 -2.14 14.56
N TYR A 27 0.54 -1.91 15.85
CA TYR A 27 -0.48 -0.96 16.30
C TYR A 27 -0.23 0.48 15.82
N LYS A 28 1.02 0.96 15.88
CA LYS A 28 1.39 2.30 15.42
C LYS A 28 1.10 2.49 13.92
N GLN A 29 1.43 1.49 13.10
CA GLN A 29 1.16 1.52 11.66
C GLN A 29 -0.35 1.61 11.41
N GLY A 30 -1.15 0.74 12.04
CA GLY A 30 -2.61 0.76 11.86
C GLY A 30 -3.26 2.11 12.24
N LEU A 31 -2.82 2.73 13.33
CA LEU A 31 -3.33 4.03 13.77
C LEU A 31 -2.95 5.16 12.81
N LEU A 32 -1.71 5.17 12.32
CA LEU A 32 -1.17 6.28 11.51
C LEU A 32 -1.34 6.09 10.00
N HIS A 33 -1.76 4.91 9.55
CA HIS A 33 -1.93 4.58 8.15
C HIS A 33 -2.80 5.62 7.42
N ASP A 34 -2.27 6.16 6.32
CA ASP A 34 -2.97 7.02 5.36
C ASP A 34 -3.64 8.28 5.92
N LEU A 35 -3.17 8.80 7.06
CA LEU A 35 -3.74 10.04 7.62
C LEU A 35 -3.58 11.25 6.67
N SER A 36 -2.62 11.21 5.75
CA SER A 36 -2.45 12.27 4.75
C SER A 36 -3.64 12.38 3.77
N LYS A 37 -4.45 11.32 3.60
CA LYS A 37 -5.64 11.30 2.74
C LYS A 37 -6.69 12.34 3.12
N TYR A 38 -6.67 12.79 4.38
CA TYR A 38 -7.58 13.79 4.91
C TYR A 38 -7.05 15.23 4.75
N SER A 39 -5.83 15.41 4.23
CA SER A 39 -5.30 16.72 3.87
C SER A 39 -6.05 17.31 2.67
N PHE A 40 -6.07 18.64 2.56
CA PHE A 40 -6.75 19.31 1.45
C PHE A 40 -6.25 18.87 0.07
N VAL A 41 -4.93 18.69 -0.10
CA VAL A 41 -4.30 18.31 -1.37
C VAL A 41 -4.81 16.95 -1.86
N GLU A 42 -4.93 15.97 -0.97
CA GLU A 42 -5.38 14.62 -1.33
C GLU A 42 -6.90 14.53 -1.38
N PHE A 43 -7.59 15.10 -0.39
CA PHE A 43 -9.03 14.97 -0.25
C PHE A 43 -9.77 15.71 -1.37
N SER A 44 -9.35 16.93 -1.74
CA SER A 44 -9.99 17.70 -2.83
C SER A 44 -9.87 16.99 -4.18
N ALA A 45 -8.68 16.48 -4.52
CA ALA A 45 -8.46 15.67 -5.71
C ALA A 45 -9.29 14.37 -5.66
N GLY A 46 -9.36 13.73 -4.48
CA GLY A 46 -10.17 12.55 -4.24
C GLY A 46 -11.66 12.75 -4.53
N ILE A 47 -12.20 13.94 -4.23
CA ILE A 47 -13.59 14.32 -4.55
C ILE A 47 -13.75 14.57 -6.05
N LYS A 48 -12.86 15.37 -6.65
CA LYS A 48 -12.91 15.77 -8.07
C LYS A 48 -12.85 14.55 -9.00
N TYR A 49 -11.94 13.63 -8.69
CA TYR A 49 -11.64 12.47 -9.53
C TYR A 49 -12.31 11.17 -9.06
N TYR A 50 -13.30 11.24 -8.17
CA TYR A 50 -14.02 10.07 -7.69
C TYR A 50 -14.78 9.37 -8.83
N ARG A 51 -14.55 8.07 -8.99
CA ARG A 51 -15.29 7.18 -9.92
C ARG A 51 -15.91 5.97 -9.22
N GLY A 52 -15.51 5.66 -8.00
CA GLY A 52 -16.02 4.53 -7.19
C GLY A 52 -15.46 3.15 -7.52
N TYR A 53 -14.88 2.96 -8.72
CA TYR A 53 -14.25 1.68 -9.14
C TYR A 53 -12.74 1.80 -9.40
N ALA A 54 -12.18 3.01 -9.32
CA ALA A 54 -10.78 3.29 -9.55
C ALA A 54 -10.25 4.28 -8.52
N SER A 55 -8.92 4.29 -8.32
CA SER A 55 -8.26 5.29 -7.48
C SER A 55 -8.37 6.68 -8.13
N PRO A 56 -8.82 7.71 -7.39
CA PRO A 56 -8.85 9.09 -7.88
C PRO A 56 -7.49 9.58 -8.39
N ASN A 57 -6.39 9.09 -7.80
CA ASN A 57 -5.03 9.43 -8.21
C ASN A 57 -4.70 8.92 -9.63
N GLY A 58 -5.23 7.75 -10.00
CA GLY A 58 -5.06 7.21 -11.35
C GLY A 58 -5.81 8.02 -12.40
N VAL A 59 -7.01 8.47 -12.04
CA VAL A 59 -7.84 9.34 -12.89
C VAL A 59 -7.19 10.72 -13.04
N GLN A 60 -6.72 11.33 -11.95
CA GLN A 60 -5.96 12.59 -12.02
C GLN A 60 -4.76 12.46 -12.96
N LYS A 61 -4.00 11.37 -12.84
CA LYS A 61 -2.83 11.12 -13.70
C LYS A 61 -3.20 10.99 -15.18
N ALA A 62 -4.33 10.37 -15.49
CA ALA A 62 -4.81 10.24 -16.86
C ALA A 62 -5.28 11.58 -17.45
N GLU A 63 -5.88 12.46 -16.62
CA GLU A 63 -6.40 13.75 -17.06
C GLU A 63 -5.34 14.88 -17.07
N GLU A 64 -4.38 14.87 -16.13
CA GLU A 64 -3.40 15.96 -15.94
C GLU A 64 -1.95 15.55 -16.28
N GLY A 65 -1.70 14.28 -16.61
CA GLY A 65 -0.35 13.74 -16.84
C GLY A 65 0.44 13.41 -15.56
N TYR A 66 -0.04 13.86 -14.40
CA TYR A 66 0.53 13.51 -13.08
C TYR A 66 -0.57 13.54 -12.01
N SER A 67 -0.25 13.12 -10.79
CA SER A 67 -1.18 13.26 -9.65
C SER A 67 -0.50 13.96 -8.50
N ALA A 68 -0.84 15.23 -8.28
CA ALA A 68 -0.39 16.00 -7.13
C ALA A 68 -0.77 15.28 -5.81
N ALA A 69 -1.97 14.69 -5.76
CA ALA A 69 -2.43 13.90 -4.63
C ALA A 69 -1.54 12.67 -4.39
N TRP A 70 -1.16 11.92 -5.43
CA TRP A 70 -0.24 10.79 -5.29
C TRP A 70 1.16 11.21 -4.82
N LEU A 71 1.71 12.29 -5.39
CA LEU A 71 3.03 12.80 -4.97
C LEU A 71 3.03 13.22 -3.50
N HIS A 72 1.99 13.94 -3.05
CA HIS A 72 1.82 14.32 -1.65
C HIS A 72 1.69 13.09 -0.73
N HIS A 73 0.93 12.11 -1.18
CA HIS A 73 0.59 10.89 -0.45
C HIS A 73 1.77 9.95 -0.25
N LYS A 74 2.44 9.57 -1.35
CA LYS A 74 3.62 8.68 -1.29
C LYS A 74 4.76 9.31 -0.50
N GLY A 75 4.88 10.64 -0.50
CA GLY A 75 5.87 11.40 0.27
C GLY A 75 5.56 11.53 1.78
N ARG A 76 4.41 11.05 2.28
CA ARG A 76 4.03 11.12 3.70
C ARG A 76 3.76 9.76 4.34
N ASN A 77 3.52 8.73 3.53
CA ASN A 77 3.22 7.39 4.02
C ASN A 77 4.36 6.43 3.64
N LYS A 78 5.16 6.10 4.65
CA LYS A 78 6.40 5.32 4.51
C LYS A 78 6.21 3.86 4.07
N HIS A 79 4.98 3.36 4.01
CA HIS A 79 4.72 2.04 3.44
C HIS A 79 4.67 2.07 1.90
N HIS A 80 4.61 3.23 1.26
CA HIS A 80 4.83 3.32 -0.18
C HIS A 80 6.31 3.24 -0.48
N PHE A 81 6.70 2.31 -1.34
CA PHE A 81 8.10 2.11 -1.72
C PHE A 81 8.69 3.34 -2.40
N GLU A 82 7.87 4.17 -3.06
CA GLU A 82 8.32 5.41 -3.67
C GLU A 82 8.79 6.47 -2.66
N TYR A 83 8.46 6.32 -1.37
CA TYR A 83 9.05 7.14 -0.31
C TYR A 83 10.55 6.85 -0.13
N TRP A 84 10.97 5.64 -0.49
CA TRP A 84 12.32 5.11 -0.29
C TRP A 84 13.09 5.05 -1.60
N ILE A 85 12.82 5.95 -2.54
CA ILE A 85 13.63 6.10 -3.74
C ILE A 85 14.63 7.22 -3.50
N ASP A 86 15.91 6.92 -3.66
CA ASP A 86 17.01 7.87 -3.52
C ASP A 86 18.12 7.54 -4.54
N TYR A 87 19.14 8.38 -4.63
CA TYR A 87 20.33 8.06 -5.41
C TYR A 87 21.08 6.87 -4.80
N GLY A 88 21.72 6.08 -5.66
CA GLY A 88 22.68 5.08 -5.24
C GLY A 88 23.85 5.68 -4.46
N ILE A 89 24.65 4.83 -3.82
CA ILE A 89 25.91 5.26 -3.15
C ILE A 89 26.83 5.95 -4.17
N ILE A 90 26.81 5.45 -5.41
CA ILE A 90 27.42 6.07 -6.59
C ILE A 90 26.28 6.80 -7.31
N GLU A 91 26.38 8.13 -7.45
CA GLU A 91 25.29 8.96 -8.00
C GLU A 91 24.96 8.59 -9.46
N GLU A 92 25.97 8.14 -10.22
CA GLU A 92 25.85 7.70 -11.61
C GLU A 92 24.94 6.48 -11.78
N ASP A 93 24.72 5.69 -10.72
CA ASP A 93 23.76 4.58 -10.73
C ASP A 93 22.30 5.06 -10.74
N GLY A 94 22.08 6.35 -10.55
CA GLY A 94 20.77 7.00 -10.60
C GLY A 94 19.86 6.62 -9.43
N LEU A 95 18.55 6.77 -9.65
CA LEU A 95 17.53 6.51 -8.62
C LEU A 95 17.31 5.02 -8.41
N GLN A 96 17.46 4.57 -7.17
CA GLN A 96 17.30 3.20 -6.73
C GLN A 96 16.32 3.08 -5.56
N GLY A 97 15.80 1.87 -5.35
CA GLY A 97 14.98 1.57 -4.19
C GLY A 97 15.86 1.29 -2.96
N MET A 98 15.62 2.01 -1.87
CA MET A 98 16.33 1.87 -0.61
C MET A 98 15.71 0.79 0.28
N LYS A 99 16.52 0.24 1.18
CA LYS A 99 16.05 -0.72 2.17
C LYS A 99 14.97 -0.09 3.05
N MET A 100 13.85 -0.80 3.20
CA MET A 100 12.74 -0.38 4.05
C MET A 100 12.79 -1.12 5.39
N PRO A 101 12.47 -0.46 6.52
CA PRO A 101 12.19 -1.15 7.77
C PRO A 101 11.06 -2.18 7.61
N ILE A 102 11.20 -3.35 8.22
CA ILE A 102 10.31 -4.51 8.03
C ILE A 102 8.84 -4.15 8.31
N ASN A 103 8.58 -3.33 9.32
CA ASN A 103 7.23 -2.88 9.66
C ASN A 103 6.53 -2.14 8.51
N TYR A 104 7.27 -1.40 7.68
CA TYR A 104 6.71 -0.71 6.50
C TYR A 104 6.55 -1.64 5.29
N VAL A 105 7.36 -2.70 5.17
CA VAL A 105 7.14 -3.74 4.16
C VAL A 105 5.87 -4.54 4.47
N VAL A 106 5.67 -4.89 5.74
CA VAL A 106 4.44 -5.55 6.21
C VAL A 106 3.23 -4.63 6.04
N GLU A 107 3.34 -3.34 6.39
CA GLU A 107 2.26 -2.37 6.15
C GLU A 107 1.95 -2.25 4.64
N MET A 108 2.96 -2.24 3.76
CA MET A 108 2.78 -2.20 2.30
C MET A 108 2.04 -3.45 1.78
N PHE A 109 2.35 -4.62 2.32
CA PHE A 109 1.62 -5.85 2.02
C PHE A 109 0.16 -5.73 2.45
N ILE A 110 -0.09 -5.34 3.71
CA ILE A 110 -1.45 -5.19 4.27
C ILE A 110 -2.26 -4.15 3.49
N ASP A 111 -1.66 -3.00 3.15
CA ASP A 111 -2.28 -1.95 2.33
C ASP A 111 -2.80 -2.53 1.01
N ARG A 112 -1.96 -3.30 0.29
CA ARG A 112 -2.34 -3.92 -0.98
C ARG A 112 -3.46 -4.96 -0.84
N VAL A 113 -3.46 -5.75 0.24
CA VAL A 113 -4.55 -6.68 0.56
C VAL A 113 -5.85 -5.91 0.78
N CYS A 114 -5.81 -4.86 1.61
CA CYS A 114 -6.98 -4.06 1.96
C CYS A 114 -7.53 -3.27 0.77
N ALA A 115 -6.65 -2.69 -0.06
CA ALA A 115 -7.03 -2.01 -1.28
C ALA A 115 -7.73 -2.99 -2.24
N SER A 116 -7.20 -4.20 -2.39
CA SER A 116 -7.82 -5.24 -3.22
C SER A 116 -9.22 -5.59 -2.71
N LYS A 117 -9.39 -5.81 -1.40
CA LYS A 117 -10.71 -6.05 -0.78
C LYS A 117 -11.68 -4.88 -1.02
N ASN A 118 -11.20 -3.64 -0.85
CA ASN A 118 -12.03 -2.44 -0.98
C ASN A 118 -12.56 -2.22 -2.40
N TYR A 119 -11.73 -2.46 -3.43
CA TYR A 119 -12.11 -2.26 -4.84
C TYR A 119 -12.80 -3.48 -5.47
N LEU A 120 -12.38 -4.70 -5.15
CA LEU A 120 -12.93 -5.91 -5.77
C LEU A 120 -14.19 -6.43 -5.06
N LYS A 121 -14.37 -6.13 -3.76
CA LYS A 121 -15.53 -6.56 -2.97
C LYS A 121 -15.75 -8.07 -3.09
N GLU A 122 -16.93 -8.51 -3.51
CA GLU A 122 -17.30 -9.92 -3.77
C GLU A 122 -16.35 -10.64 -4.75
N LYS A 123 -15.63 -9.89 -5.61
CA LYS A 123 -14.66 -10.47 -6.55
C LYS A 123 -13.28 -10.71 -5.95
N TYR A 124 -13.04 -10.27 -4.70
CA TYR A 124 -11.77 -10.47 -4.03
C TYR A 124 -11.54 -11.96 -3.75
N ASN A 125 -10.31 -12.41 -3.99
CA ASN A 125 -9.78 -13.64 -3.42
C ASN A 125 -8.31 -13.42 -3.02
N ASP A 126 -7.73 -14.37 -2.29
CA ASP A 126 -6.39 -14.20 -1.71
C ASP A 126 -5.25 -14.13 -2.76
N LYS A 127 -5.52 -14.45 -4.04
CA LYS A 127 -4.58 -14.24 -5.15
C LYS A 127 -4.63 -12.81 -5.70
N SER A 128 -5.72 -12.07 -5.48
CA SER A 128 -5.91 -10.74 -6.07
C SER A 128 -4.77 -9.75 -5.80
N PRO A 129 -4.20 -9.67 -4.58
CA PRO A 129 -3.06 -8.79 -4.31
C PRO A 129 -1.80 -9.17 -5.10
N LEU A 130 -1.53 -10.48 -5.24
CA LEU A 130 -0.40 -11.00 -6.02
C LEU A 130 -0.60 -10.72 -7.51
N GLU A 131 -1.77 -11.00 -8.07
CA GLU A 131 -2.09 -10.70 -9.48
C GLU A 131 -1.97 -9.20 -9.79
N TYR A 132 -2.36 -8.34 -8.85
CA TYR A 132 -2.18 -6.90 -8.98
C TYR A 132 -0.69 -6.51 -9.03
N TYR A 133 0.15 -7.14 -8.20
CA TYR A 133 1.59 -6.92 -8.15
C TYR A 133 2.29 -7.44 -9.41
N GLU A 134 2.01 -8.66 -9.84
CA GLU A 134 2.63 -9.33 -10.99
C GLU A 134 2.50 -8.52 -12.29
N LYS A 135 1.32 -7.92 -12.51
CA LYS A 135 1.07 -7.04 -13.67
C LYS A 135 1.94 -5.77 -13.69
N ARG A 136 2.61 -5.44 -12.59
CA ARG A 136 3.23 -4.12 -12.35
C ARG A 136 4.68 -4.17 -11.88
N LYS A 137 5.13 -5.32 -11.37
CA LYS A 137 6.42 -5.45 -10.68
C LYS A 137 7.64 -5.05 -11.50
N HIS A 138 7.53 -5.10 -12.83
CA HIS A 138 8.59 -4.78 -13.78
C HIS A 138 8.94 -3.29 -13.87
N TYR A 139 8.06 -2.40 -13.41
CA TYR A 139 8.34 -0.95 -13.32
C TYR A 139 8.45 -0.45 -11.87
N TYR A 140 8.49 -1.35 -10.88
CA TYR A 140 8.73 -0.97 -9.49
C TYR A 140 10.21 -0.83 -9.20
N VAL A 141 10.61 0.34 -8.73
CA VAL A 141 11.94 0.61 -8.17
C VAL A 141 11.91 0.23 -6.70
N LEU A 142 12.39 -0.99 -6.39
CA LEU A 142 12.36 -1.61 -5.07
C LEU A 142 13.73 -2.19 -4.74
N HIS A 143 14.16 -2.03 -3.50
CA HIS A 143 15.33 -2.76 -2.98
C HIS A 143 15.09 -4.28 -3.04
N ASN A 144 16.12 -5.05 -3.36
CA ASN A 144 16.00 -6.51 -3.56
C ASN A 144 15.43 -7.24 -2.33
N GLU A 145 15.88 -6.90 -1.12
CA GLU A 145 15.35 -7.50 0.11
C GLU A 145 13.87 -7.15 0.35
N VAL A 146 13.47 -5.91 0.02
CA VAL A 146 12.06 -5.47 0.16
C VAL A 146 11.18 -6.22 -0.82
N ARG A 147 11.65 -6.38 -2.07
CA ARG A 147 10.98 -7.16 -3.09
C ARG A 147 10.80 -8.61 -2.65
N SER A 148 11.88 -9.24 -2.20
CA SER A 148 11.84 -10.64 -1.75
C SER A 148 10.84 -10.85 -0.63
N LEU A 149 10.83 -9.99 0.40
CA LEU A 149 9.88 -10.11 1.50
C LEU A 149 8.43 -9.83 1.03
N LEU A 150 8.22 -8.81 0.20
CA LEU A 150 6.88 -8.53 -0.33
C LEU A 150 6.33 -9.71 -1.14
N GLU A 151 7.16 -10.28 -2.02
CA GLU A 151 6.79 -11.42 -2.86
C GLU A 151 6.52 -12.68 -2.02
N ASP A 152 7.35 -12.99 -1.02
CA ASP A 152 7.10 -14.09 -0.08
C ASP A 152 5.72 -13.97 0.58
N LEU A 153 5.39 -12.79 1.12
CA LEU A 153 4.10 -12.56 1.77
C LEU A 153 2.91 -12.66 0.80
N LEU A 154 3.06 -12.15 -0.43
CA LEU A 154 2.02 -12.22 -1.46
C LEU A 154 1.79 -13.65 -1.96
N HIS A 155 2.86 -14.42 -2.19
CA HIS A 155 2.77 -15.82 -2.56
C HIS A 155 2.19 -16.66 -1.42
N LYS A 156 2.58 -16.37 -0.17
CA LYS A 156 2.03 -17.04 1.01
C LYS A 156 0.54 -16.77 1.16
N LEU A 157 0.09 -15.54 0.97
CA LEU A 157 -1.34 -15.22 0.95
C LEU A 157 -2.07 -16.01 -0.14
N ALA A 158 -1.55 -16.01 -1.36
CA ALA A 158 -2.16 -16.69 -2.49
C ALA A 158 -2.26 -18.22 -2.34
N HIS A 159 -1.33 -18.84 -1.61
CA HIS A 159 -1.26 -20.28 -1.41
C HIS A 159 -1.92 -20.76 -0.10
N ASP A 160 -1.59 -20.11 1.01
CA ASP A 160 -1.98 -20.56 2.36
C ASP A 160 -3.24 -19.86 2.89
N GLY A 161 -3.64 -18.76 2.25
CA GLY A 161 -4.76 -17.93 2.67
C GLY A 161 -4.43 -16.99 3.83
N GLU A 162 -5.41 -16.15 4.15
CA GLU A 162 -5.27 -15.04 5.08
C GLU A 162 -4.80 -15.47 6.49
N ASP A 163 -5.50 -16.39 7.15
CA ASP A 163 -5.21 -16.71 8.55
C ASP A 163 -3.80 -17.25 8.79
N LYS A 164 -3.35 -18.18 7.94
CA LYS A 164 -1.98 -18.73 8.00
C LYS A 164 -0.93 -17.66 7.73
N THR A 165 -1.18 -16.80 6.73
CA THR A 165 -0.25 -15.73 6.36
C THR A 165 -0.10 -14.70 7.47
N PHE A 166 -1.21 -14.24 8.05
CA PHE A 166 -1.19 -13.26 9.14
C PHE A 166 -0.61 -13.84 10.44
N ALA A 167 -0.82 -15.13 10.73
CA ALA A 167 -0.16 -15.81 11.84
C ALA A 167 1.36 -15.90 11.65
N TYR A 168 1.82 -16.24 10.44
CA TYR A 168 3.24 -16.26 10.08
C TYR A 168 3.86 -14.87 10.22
N ILE A 169 3.23 -13.82 9.68
CA ILE A 169 3.72 -12.44 9.82
C ILE A 169 3.89 -12.08 11.30
N LYS A 170 2.89 -12.37 12.14
CA LYS A 170 2.95 -12.06 13.58
C LYS A 170 4.11 -12.78 14.27
N ASN A 171 4.24 -14.08 14.04
CA ASN A 171 5.11 -14.95 14.84
C ASN A 171 6.55 -15.04 14.33
N ASN A 172 6.75 -14.89 13.01
CA ASN A 172 8.05 -15.09 12.38
C ASN A 172 8.68 -13.78 11.89
N ILE A 173 7.88 -12.83 11.40
CA ILE A 173 8.38 -11.58 10.83
C ILE A 173 8.40 -10.46 11.88
N VAL A 174 7.25 -10.13 12.46
CA VAL A 174 7.12 -8.99 13.40
C VAL A 174 7.75 -9.31 14.75
N LYS A 175 7.55 -10.52 15.28
CA LYS A 175 8.17 -10.94 16.55
C LYS A 175 9.67 -11.17 16.42
N GLY A 176 10.15 -11.69 15.29
CA GLY A 176 11.58 -11.89 15.02
C GLY A 176 12.37 -10.60 14.76
N TYR A 177 11.67 -9.48 14.50
CA TYR A 177 12.26 -8.15 14.33
C TYR A 177 12.47 -7.40 15.66
N ARG A 178 11.77 -7.78 16.74
CA ARG A 178 11.88 -7.15 18.06
C ARG A 178 13.01 -7.77 18.86
#